data_AF-A0A1S1HDP9-F1
#
_entry.id   AF-A0A1S1HDP9-F1
#
_cell.length_a   1.000
_cell.length_b   1.000
_cell.length_c   1.000
_cell.angle_alpha   90.00
_cell.angle_beta   90.00
_cell.angle_gamma   90.00
#
_symmetry.space_group_name_H-M   'P 1'
#
loop_
_entity.id
_entity.type
_entity.pdbx_description
1 polymer ?
#
loop_
_entity_poly.entity_id
_entity_poly.type
_entity_poly.pdbx_seq_one_letter_code
_entity_poly.pdbx_strand_id
1 'polypeptide(L)'
;MPFAIEQAPTAVISVAPLGLFRETRQITVTRDNAVVPVRVGAFTSLDTIEGVLMHAPIGEEGRVGSYALTHRNGRTDSAFVIGGVRQDNGEERRTVWPTTFEQGLMSMTNATQMQLRQHGIEGPWVILTSIIGAKGFRMIVGDGYPTPVAFRNNVLLGQHIVEHIDAESLIPYAEAFWLLFGVQRPANRALGAER
;
A
#
# COMPACT_ATOMS: atom_id res chain seq x y z
N MET A 1 -17.37 -1.27 1.80
CA MET A 1 -16.43 -2.40 1.98
C MET A 1 -17.07 -3.39 2.94
N PRO A 2 -17.08 -4.70 2.63
CA PRO A 2 -17.76 -5.72 3.45
C PRO A 2 -17.02 -6.08 4.76
N PHE A 3 -15.78 -5.59 4.92
CA PHE A 3 -14.94 -5.78 6.09
C PHE A 3 -14.18 -4.48 6.41
N ALA A 4 -13.61 -4.41 7.61
CA ALA A 4 -12.64 -3.39 7.99
C ALA A 4 -11.20 -3.91 7.86
N ILE A 5 -10.24 -3.01 7.66
CA ILE A 5 -8.81 -3.35 7.83
C ILE A 5 -8.52 -3.53 9.33
N GLU A 6 -7.54 -4.36 9.66
CA GLU A 6 -7.04 -4.50 11.03
C GLU A 6 -6.71 -3.13 11.66
N GLN A 7 -6.94 -3.00 12.97
CA GLN A 7 -6.64 -1.78 13.72
C GLN A 7 -5.13 -1.64 13.99
N ALA A 8 -4.38 -1.42 12.92
CA ALA A 8 -2.94 -1.25 12.93
C ALA A 8 -2.52 -0.20 11.88
N PRO A 9 -1.29 0.34 11.96
CA PRO A 9 -0.78 1.23 10.94
C PRO A 9 -0.89 0.59 9.57
N THR A 10 -1.54 1.30 8.66
CA THR A 10 -1.95 0.77 7.35
C THR A 10 -1.52 1.74 6.27
N ALA A 11 -0.92 1.21 5.21
CA ALA A 11 -0.68 1.95 3.98
C ALA A 11 -1.88 1.80 3.06
N VAL A 12 -2.28 2.88 2.40
CA VAL A 12 -3.32 2.92 1.38
C VAL A 12 -2.69 3.46 0.11
N ILE A 13 -2.81 2.74 -0.98
CA ILE A 13 -2.22 3.10 -2.28
C ILE A 13 -3.31 3.04 -3.34
N SER A 14 -3.55 4.18 -3.96
CA SER A 14 -4.40 4.30 -5.15
C SER A 14 -3.53 4.55 -6.37
N VAL A 15 -3.74 3.77 -7.43
CA VAL A 15 -3.04 3.92 -8.70
C VAL A 15 -4.07 4.01 -9.81
N ALA A 16 -3.96 5.02 -10.67
CA ALA A 16 -4.87 5.22 -11.79
C ALA A 16 -4.10 5.67 -13.03
N PRO A 17 -4.51 5.28 -14.25
CA PRO A 17 -4.02 5.93 -15.45
C PRO A 17 -4.53 7.38 -15.48
N LEU A 18 -3.69 8.34 -15.88
CA LEU A 18 -4.08 9.76 -15.97
C LEU A 18 -5.28 9.96 -16.92
N GLY A 19 -5.40 9.11 -17.95
CA GLY A 19 -6.54 9.11 -18.87
C GLY A 19 -7.89 8.87 -18.19
N LEU A 20 -7.93 8.26 -16.99
CA LEU A 20 -9.14 8.04 -16.21
C LEU A 20 -9.91 9.34 -15.90
N PHE A 21 -9.21 10.47 -15.82
CA PHE A 21 -9.82 11.77 -15.54
C PHE A 21 -10.39 12.47 -16.79
N ARG A 22 -10.19 11.89 -17.98
CA ARG A 22 -10.59 12.45 -19.27
C ARG A 22 -11.56 11.54 -20.03
N GLU A 23 -11.41 10.23 -19.89
CA GLU A 23 -12.16 9.23 -20.64
C GLU A 23 -13.04 8.39 -19.70
N THR A 24 -14.30 8.20 -20.07
CA THR A 24 -15.13 7.18 -19.43
C THR A 24 -14.71 5.82 -19.99
N ARG A 25 -14.19 4.95 -19.13
CA ARG A 25 -13.74 3.61 -19.49
C ARG A 25 -14.44 2.56 -18.63
N GLN A 26 -14.73 1.42 -19.24
CA GLN A 26 -15.24 0.24 -18.56
C GLN A 26 -14.48 -0.99 -19.06
N ILE A 27 -13.47 -1.41 -18.30
CA ILE A 27 -12.75 -2.65 -18.51
C ILE A 27 -13.47 -3.81 -17.84
N THR A 28 -13.43 -4.98 -18.48
CA THR A 28 -13.88 -6.22 -17.88
C THR A 28 -12.84 -6.68 -16.87
N VAL A 29 -13.18 -6.54 -15.58
CA VAL A 29 -12.38 -7.06 -14.47
C VAL A 29 -13.05 -8.32 -13.95
N THR A 30 -12.29 -9.40 -13.86
CA THR A 30 -12.65 -10.68 -13.24
C THR A 30 -11.63 -11.00 -12.15
N ARG A 31 -11.87 -12.05 -11.36
CA ARG A 31 -10.89 -12.52 -10.38
C ARG A 31 -9.51 -12.87 -10.98
N ASP A 32 -9.47 -13.22 -12.28
CA ASP A 32 -8.27 -13.71 -12.94
C ASP A 32 -7.36 -12.57 -13.42
N ASN A 33 -7.89 -11.35 -13.56
CA ASN A 33 -7.14 -10.15 -13.95
C ASN A 33 -7.21 -9.02 -12.90
N ALA A 34 -7.84 -9.26 -11.75
CA ALA A 34 -7.82 -8.34 -10.62
C ALA A 34 -6.45 -8.33 -9.94
N VAL A 35 -6.04 -7.16 -9.45
CA VAL A 35 -4.85 -7.05 -8.62
C VAL A 35 -5.06 -7.78 -7.29
N VAL A 36 -4.08 -8.62 -6.93
CA VAL A 36 -4.04 -9.35 -5.66
C VAL A 36 -3.38 -8.48 -4.59
N PRO A 37 -3.90 -8.44 -3.34
CA PRO A 37 -3.27 -7.73 -2.23
C PRO A 37 -1.84 -8.22 -1.94
N VAL A 38 -1.00 -7.34 -1.40
CA VAL A 38 0.38 -7.70 -1.05
C VAL A 38 0.43 -8.62 0.16
N ARG A 39 1.47 -9.47 0.19
CA ARG A 39 1.88 -10.28 1.36
C ARG A 39 0.75 -11.14 1.93
N VAL A 40 -0.05 -11.75 1.07
CA VAL A 40 -1.10 -12.71 1.46
C VAL A 40 -0.71 -14.13 1.10
N GLY A 41 -0.91 -15.08 2.01
CA GLY A 41 -0.74 -16.51 1.75
C GLY A 41 -1.95 -17.16 1.05
N ALA A 42 -3.11 -16.54 1.19
CA ALA A 42 -4.37 -16.91 0.53
C ALA A 42 -5.18 -15.63 0.30
N PHE A 43 -6.12 -15.66 -0.65
CA PHE A 43 -7.02 -14.53 -0.88
C PHE A 43 -8.39 -15.01 -1.36
N THR A 44 -9.38 -14.13 -1.21
CA THR A 44 -10.75 -14.34 -1.70
C THR A 44 -11.15 -13.16 -2.58
N SER A 45 -11.92 -13.46 -3.62
CA SER A 45 -12.45 -12.48 -4.56
C SER A 45 -13.92 -12.21 -4.28
N LEU A 46 -14.34 -10.96 -4.41
CA LEU A 46 -15.73 -10.53 -4.40
C LEU A 46 -15.97 -9.57 -5.57
N ASP A 47 -16.94 -9.90 -6.42
CA ASP A 47 -17.44 -8.98 -7.43
C ASP A 47 -18.27 -7.87 -6.76
N THR A 48 -17.90 -6.62 -7.02
CA THR A 48 -18.62 -5.43 -6.53
C THR A 48 -19.14 -4.60 -7.71
N ILE A 49 -19.95 -3.58 -7.41
CA ILE A 49 -20.47 -2.65 -8.43
C ILE A 49 -19.31 -1.89 -9.09
N GLU A 50 -18.31 -1.51 -8.32
CA GLU A 50 -17.15 -0.73 -8.77
C GLU A 50 -16.12 -1.58 -9.50
N GLY A 51 -15.89 -2.82 -9.04
CA GLY A 51 -14.82 -3.65 -9.56
C GLY A 51 -14.81 -5.08 -9.03
N VAL A 52 -13.60 -5.62 -8.93
CA VAL A 52 -13.32 -6.88 -8.23
C VAL A 52 -12.47 -6.57 -7.01
N LEU A 53 -12.96 -6.95 -5.84
CA LEU A 53 -12.28 -6.83 -4.56
C LEU A 53 -11.57 -8.14 -4.23
N MET A 54 -10.25 -8.09 -4.15
CA MET A 54 -9.40 -9.19 -3.68
C MET A 54 -8.96 -8.88 -2.25
N HIS A 55 -9.11 -9.80 -1.32
CA HIS A 55 -8.75 -9.57 0.08
C HIS A 55 -8.10 -10.77 0.75
N ALA A 56 -7.28 -10.49 1.76
CA ALA A 56 -6.74 -11.50 2.67
C ALA A 56 -7.88 -12.21 3.43
N PRO A 57 -7.65 -13.42 3.99
CA PRO A 57 -8.65 -14.10 4.80
C PRO A 57 -9.15 -13.20 5.93
N ILE A 58 -10.44 -13.28 6.20
CA ILE A 58 -11.07 -12.51 7.28
C ILE A 58 -10.68 -13.17 8.60
N GLY A 59 -10.02 -12.42 9.48
CA GLY A 59 -9.69 -12.84 10.84
C GLY A 59 -10.91 -12.92 11.74
N GLU A 60 -10.73 -13.42 12.96
CA GLU A 60 -11.84 -13.66 13.91
C GLU A 60 -12.67 -12.41 14.23
N GLU A 61 -12.05 -11.22 14.21
CA GLU A 61 -12.74 -9.93 14.43
C GLU A 61 -13.52 -9.41 13.20
N GLY A 62 -13.62 -10.17 12.11
CA GLY A 62 -14.24 -9.70 10.87
C GLY A 62 -13.38 -8.69 10.10
N ARG A 63 -12.05 -8.72 10.31
CA ARG A 63 -11.09 -7.77 9.73
C ARG A 63 -10.10 -8.46 8.81
N VAL A 64 -9.50 -7.71 7.90
CA VAL A 64 -8.46 -8.21 6.98
C VAL A 64 -7.16 -7.42 7.16
N GLY A 65 -6.02 -8.10 7.03
CA GLY A 65 -4.71 -7.44 7.03
C GLY A 65 -4.34 -6.76 5.71
N SER A 66 -5.03 -7.09 4.62
CA SER A 66 -4.74 -6.55 3.28
C SER A 66 -5.91 -6.72 2.31
N TYR A 67 -6.12 -5.75 1.41
CA TYR A 67 -7.04 -5.85 0.28
C TYR A 67 -6.54 -5.04 -0.93
N ALA A 68 -7.07 -5.39 -2.11
CA ALA A 68 -6.92 -4.64 -3.35
C ALA A 68 -8.26 -4.65 -4.11
N LEU A 69 -8.76 -3.48 -4.48
CA LEU A 69 -9.94 -3.29 -5.31
C LEU A 69 -9.50 -2.81 -6.69
N THR A 70 -9.78 -3.61 -7.71
CA THR A 70 -9.53 -3.22 -9.12
C THR A 70 -10.83 -2.73 -9.72
N HIS A 71 -10.92 -1.43 -9.96
CA HIS A 71 -12.11 -0.76 -10.48
C HIS A 71 -12.24 -0.96 -11.99
N ARG A 72 -13.48 -0.97 -12.49
CA ARG A 72 -13.77 -1.09 -13.92
C ARG A 72 -13.33 0.12 -14.75
N ASN A 73 -13.00 1.25 -14.13
CA ASN A 73 -12.42 2.40 -14.84
C ASN A 73 -10.89 2.31 -14.98
N GLY A 74 -10.25 1.28 -14.41
CA GLY A 74 -8.80 1.10 -14.44
C GLY A 74 -8.07 1.74 -13.26
N ARG A 75 -8.77 2.24 -12.22
CA ARG A 75 -8.13 2.55 -10.93
C ARG A 75 -7.95 1.27 -10.12
N THR A 76 -6.89 1.21 -9.33
CA THR A 76 -6.76 0.24 -8.24
C THR A 76 -6.65 0.99 -6.92
N ASP A 77 -7.30 0.47 -5.89
CA ASP A 77 -7.15 0.94 -4.51
C ASP A 77 -6.73 -0.24 -3.66
N SER A 78 -5.64 -0.10 -2.92
CA SER A 78 -5.14 -1.16 -2.04
C SER A 78 -4.86 -0.64 -0.67
N ALA A 79 -5.03 -1.50 0.33
CA ALA A 79 -4.59 -1.20 1.67
C ALA A 79 -3.98 -2.44 2.31
N PHE A 80 -2.92 -2.25 3.09
CA PHE A 80 -2.24 -3.32 3.79
C PHE A 80 -1.60 -2.82 5.08
N VAL A 81 -1.63 -3.68 6.10
CA VAL A 81 -1.03 -3.42 7.39
C VAL A 81 0.50 -3.40 7.26
N ILE A 82 1.12 -2.35 7.81
CA ILE A 82 2.57 -2.10 7.78
C ILE A 82 3.20 -2.09 9.18
N GLY A 83 2.40 -2.29 10.21
CA GLY A 83 2.80 -2.23 11.61
C GLY A 83 1.91 -3.09 12.49
N GLY A 84 2.24 -3.17 13.77
CA GLY A 84 1.45 -3.93 14.73
C GLY A 84 2.00 -3.81 16.14
N VAL A 85 1.24 -4.33 17.09
CA VAL A 85 1.70 -4.48 18.46
C VAL A 85 2.37 -5.85 18.58
N ARG A 86 3.61 -5.88 19.06
CA ARG A 86 4.33 -7.12 19.40
C ARG A 86 4.67 -7.12 20.89
N GLN A 87 4.52 -8.27 21.52
CA GLN A 87 5.07 -8.53 22.85
C GLN A 87 6.56 -8.84 22.69
N ASP A 88 7.43 -8.06 23.33
CA ASP A 88 8.88 -8.30 23.38
C ASP A 88 9.34 -8.17 24.84
N ASN A 89 9.86 -9.26 25.41
CA ASN A 89 10.30 -9.34 26.81
C ASN A 89 9.26 -8.83 27.85
N GLY A 90 7.97 -9.04 27.59
CA GLY A 90 6.87 -8.60 28.47
C GLY A 90 6.45 -7.14 28.29
N GLU A 91 7.08 -6.39 27.38
CA GLU A 91 6.66 -5.05 26.99
C GLU A 91 5.93 -5.05 25.65
N GLU A 92 4.86 -4.26 25.55
CA GLU A 92 4.18 -4.02 24.28
C GLU A 92 4.95 -3.02 23.42
N ARG A 93 5.45 -3.48 22.28
CA ARG A 93 6.09 -2.64 21.27
C ARG A 93 5.15 -2.37 20.11
N ARG A 94 4.79 -1.10 19.93
CA ARG A 94 4.02 -0.60 18.79
C ARG A 94 4.97 -0.24 17.66
N THR A 95 5.09 -1.14 16.69
CA THR A 95 6.12 -1.07 15.65
C THR A 95 5.53 -0.91 14.26
N VAL A 96 6.22 -0.16 13.42
CA VAL A 96 6.03 -0.10 11.96
C VAL A 96 7.31 -0.56 11.27
N TRP A 97 7.17 -1.30 10.17
CA TRP A 97 8.30 -1.84 9.40
C TRP A 97 8.44 -1.12 8.06
N PRO A 98 9.56 -0.41 7.81
CA PRO A 98 9.74 0.34 6.56
C PRO A 98 9.82 -0.58 5.35
N THR A 99 10.45 -1.75 5.50
CA THR A 99 10.49 -2.76 4.43
C THR A 99 9.11 -3.21 4.00
N THR A 100 8.17 -3.41 4.94
CA THR A 100 6.79 -3.81 4.60
C THR A 100 6.09 -2.73 3.79
N PHE A 101 6.24 -1.47 4.17
CA PHE A 101 5.71 -0.35 3.40
C PHE A 101 6.34 -0.25 2.00
N GLU A 102 7.67 -0.19 1.91
CA GLU A 102 8.38 0.03 0.64
C GLU A 102 8.16 -1.12 -0.35
N GLN A 103 8.19 -2.38 0.12
CA GLN A 103 7.88 -3.52 -0.75
C GLN A 103 6.40 -3.52 -1.16
N GLY A 104 5.49 -3.22 -0.24
CA GLY A 104 4.06 -3.15 -0.56
C GLY A 104 3.76 -2.06 -1.58
N LEU A 105 4.43 -0.91 -1.48
CA LEU A 105 4.37 0.17 -2.46
C LEU A 105 4.74 -0.32 -3.86
N MET A 106 5.93 -0.92 -4.00
CA MET A 106 6.39 -1.47 -5.27
C MET A 106 5.45 -2.55 -5.82
N SER A 107 5.04 -3.49 -4.97
CA SER A 107 4.18 -4.60 -5.39
C SER A 107 2.84 -4.10 -5.92
N MET A 108 2.19 -3.16 -5.22
CA MET A 108 0.87 -2.67 -5.62
C MET A 108 0.91 -1.83 -6.90
N THR A 109 1.90 -0.95 -7.03
CA THR A 109 2.05 -0.10 -8.22
C THR A 109 2.41 -0.94 -9.44
N ASN A 110 3.34 -1.89 -9.31
CA ASN A 110 3.75 -2.77 -10.41
C ASN A 110 2.63 -3.74 -10.81
N ALA A 111 1.92 -4.33 -9.85
CA ALA A 111 0.78 -5.20 -10.14
C ALA A 111 -0.30 -4.44 -10.90
N THR A 112 -0.58 -3.19 -10.51
CA THR A 112 -1.53 -2.34 -11.23
C THR A 112 -1.10 -2.10 -12.68
N GLN A 113 0.15 -1.66 -12.88
CA GLN A 113 0.68 -1.43 -14.23
C GLN A 113 0.60 -2.70 -15.09
N MET A 114 0.97 -3.86 -14.54
CA MET A 114 0.93 -5.13 -15.27
C MET A 114 -0.48 -5.54 -15.66
N GLN A 115 -1.45 -5.47 -14.73
CA GLN A 115 -2.83 -5.87 -15.03
C GLN A 115 -3.48 -4.94 -16.06
N LEU A 116 -3.29 -3.63 -15.92
CA LEU A 116 -3.91 -2.66 -16.82
C LEU A 116 -3.30 -2.68 -18.23
N ARG A 117 -2.01 -3.03 -18.37
CA ARG A 117 -1.38 -3.23 -19.68
C ARG A 117 -2.06 -4.33 -20.50
N GLN A 118 -2.61 -5.37 -19.86
CA GLN A 118 -3.36 -6.41 -20.56
C GLN A 118 -4.64 -5.88 -21.22
N HIS A 119 -5.13 -4.73 -20.75
CA HIS A 119 -6.27 -4.01 -21.32
C HIS A 119 -5.86 -2.86 -22.26
N GLY A 120 -4.59 -2.81 -22.70
CA GLY A 120 -4.06 -1.74 -23.54
C GLY A 120 -3.97 -0.38 -22.83
N ILE A 121 -3.96 -0.39 -21.50
CA ILE A 121 -3.89 0.83 -20.69
C ILE A 121 -2.44 1.05 -20.27
N GLU A 122 -1.90 2.19 -20.68
CA GLU A 122 -0.56 2.63 -20.33
C GLU A 122 -0.61 3.97 -19.59
N GLY A 123 0.55 4.35 -19.05
CA GLY A 123 0.72 5.61 -18.33
C GLY A 123 0.51 6.84 -19.24
N PRO A 124 0.59 8.06 -18.68
CA PRO A 124 1.08 8.34 -17.32
C PRO A 124 0.17 7.84 -16.21
N TRP A 125 0.76 7.54 -15.05
CA TRP A 125 0.08 7.03 -13.86
C TRP A 125 -0.01 8.11 -12.79
N VAL A 126 -1.17 8.20 -12.15
CA VAL A 126 -1.35 8.95 -10.91
C VAL A 126 -1.27 7.95 -9.76
N ILE A 127 -0.36 8.19 -8.83
CA ILE A 127 -0.19 7.40 -7.62
C ILE A 127 -0.51 8.30 -6.43
N LEU A 128 -1.36 7.82 -5.53
CA LEU A 128 -1.65 8.46 -4.25
C LEU A 128 -1.34 7.46 -3.15
N THR A 129 -0.53 7.88 -2.18
CA THR A 129 -0.13 7.01 -1.07
C THR A 129 -0.42 7.69 0.25
N SER A 130 -1.15 7.03 1.13
CA SER A 130 -1.48 7.52 2.46
C SER A 130 -1.13 6.49 3.53
N ILE A 131 -0.83 6.96 4.75
CA ILE A 131 -0.73 6.13 5.94
C ILE A 131 -1.87 6.50 6.89
N ILE A 132 -2.50 5.49 7.48
CA ILE A 132 -3.54 5.64 8.50
C ILE A 132 -3.17 4.87 9.77
N GLY A 133 -3.62 5.36 10.92
CA GLY A 133 -3.44 4.67 12.21
C GLY A 133 -2.01 4.61 12.75
N ALA A 134 -1.10 5.47 12.30
CA ALA A 134 0.32 5.40 12.67
C ALA A 134 0.66 6.04 14.03
N LYS A 135 -0.22 6.87 14.61
CA LYS A 135 0.13 7.67 15.80
C LYS A 135 0.50 6.78 16.98
N GLY A 136 1.63 7.09 17.61
CA GLY A 136 2.13 6.34 18.77
C GLY A 136 2.90 5.06 18.40
N PHE A 137 3.02 4.72 17.12
CA PHE A 137 3.93 3.68 16.65
C PHE A 137 5.31 4.26 16.37
N ARG A 138 6.33 3.42 16.49
CA ARG A 138 7.72 3.72 16.13
C ARG A 138 8.13 2.88 14.94
N MET A 139 8.93 3.46 14.04
CA MET A 139 9.57 2.69 13.00
C MET A 139 10.76 1.94 13.61
N ILE A 140 10.88 0.65 13.29
CA ILE A 140 12.06 -0.14 13.66
C ILE A 140 12.97 -0.21 12.45
N VAL A 141 14.15 0.39 12.60
CA VAL A 141 15.27 0.25 11.66
C VAL A 141 16.17 -0.91 12.12
N GLY A 142 16.83 -1.60 11.20
CA GLY A 142 17.43 -2.92 11.47
C GLY A 142 18.66 -2.94 12.38
N ASP A 143 19.03 -1.84 13.05
CA ASP A 143 20.01 -1.81 14.14
C ASP A 143 19.31 -1.81 15.52
N GLY A 144 17.98 -1.97 15.54
CA GLY A 144 17.18 -1.97 16.74
C GLY A 144 16.95 -0.57 17.33
N TYR A 145 17.47 0.50 16.71
CA TYR A 145 17.22 1.85 17.19
C TYR A 145 15.77 2.27 16.88
N PRO A 146 14.96 2.56 17.90
CA PRO A 146 13.62 3.05 17.68
C PRO A 146 13.68 4.50 17.19
N THR A 147 12.97 4.81 16.11
CA THR A 147 12.76 6.20 15.71
C THR A 147 11.90 6.95 16.73
N PRO A 148 11.78 8.28 16.62
CA PRO A 148 10.64 8.99 17.18
C PRO A 148 9.30 8.33 16.80
N VAL A 149 8.29 8.55 17.63
CA VAL A 149 6.91 8.12 17.32
C VAL A 149 6.39 8.90 16.11
N ALA A 150 5.51 8.28 15.33
CA ALA A 150 4.85 8.98 14.24
C ALA A 150 4.12 10.23 14.76
N PHE A 151 4.39 11.39 14.14
CA PHE A 151 3.84 12.67 14.60
C PHE A 151 2.39 12.91 14.13
N ARG A 152 1.91 12.15 13.13
CA ARG A 152 0.53 12.20 12.62
C ARG A 152 -0.11 10.82 12.64
N ASN A 153 -1.44 10.80 12.81
CA ASN A 153 -2.20 9.55 12.75
C ASN A 153 -2.52 9.14 11.31
N ASN A 154 -3.02 10.08 10.52
CA ASN A 154 -3.39 9.90 9.13
C ASN A 154 -2.66 10.95 8.29
N VAL A 155 -2.01 10.55 7.19
CA VAL A 155 -1.23 11.45 6.35
C VAL A 155 -1.23 10.99 4.90
N LEU A 156 -1.41 11.93 3.97
CA LEU A 156 -1.07 11.74 2.56
C LEU A 156 0.44 11.93 2.41
N LEU A 157 1.15 10.89 1.99
CA LEU A 157 2.60 10.94 1.76
C LEU A 157 2.94 11.65 0.46
N GLY A 158 2.09 11.51 -0.56
CA GLY A 158 2.29 12.17 -1.85
C GLY A 158 1.18 11.86 -2.84
N GLN A 159 1.16 12.69 -3.88
CA GLN A 159 0.37 12.52 -5.09
C GLN A 159 1.30 12.84 -6.26
N HIS A 160 1.80 11.82 -6.95
CA HIS A 160 2.72 11.99 -8.07
C HIS A 160 2.11 11.47 -9.36
N ILE A 161 2.37 12.20 -10.44
CA ILE A 161 2.13 11.76 -11.81
C ILE A 161 3.46 11.27 -12.36
N VAL A 162 3.51 10.03 -12.83
CA VAL A 162 4.73 9.39 -13.33
C VAL A 162 4.47 8.78 -14.70
N GLU A 163 5.39 8.96 -15.65
CA GLU A 163 5.23 8.36 -16.98
C GLU A 163 5.35 6.83 -16.91
N HIS A 164 6.32 6.37 -16.13
CA HIS A 164 6.62 4.96 -15.89
C HIS A 164 6.74 4.70 -14.39
N ILE A 165 6.22 3.55 -13.94
CA ILE A 165 6.40 3.11 -12.56
C ILE A 165 7.70 2.29 -12.50
N ASP A 166 8.67 2.84 -11.79
CA ASP A 166 9.95 2.22 -11.48
C ASP A 166 10.39 2.57 -10.05
N ALA A 167 11.54 2.05 -9.62
CA ALA A 167 12.04 2.29 -8.28
C ALA A 167 12.29 3.78 -8.00
N GLU A 168 12.84 4.52 -8.96
CA GLU A 168 13.17 5.93 -8.79
C GLU A 168 11.93 6.78 -8.58
N SER A 169 10.88 6.52 -9.37
CA SER A 169 9.59 7.19 -9.28
C SER A 169 8.89 7.01 -7.91
N LEU A 170 9.26 5.96 -7.18
CA LEU A 170 8.65 5.59 -5.89
C LEU A 170 9.45 6.08 -4.67
N ILE A 171 10.70 6.52 -4.86
CA ILE A 171 11.56 7.04 -3.78
C ILE A 171 10.89 8.17 -3.00
N PRO A 172 10.23 9.17 -3.62
CA PRO A 172 9.63 10.29 -2.87
C PRO A 172 8.60 9.83 -1.82
N TYR A 173 7.83 8.77 -2.11
CA TYR A 173 6.89 8.21 -1.15
C TYR A 173 7.59 7.54 0.03
N ALA A 174 8.69 6.84 -0.23
CA ALA A 174 9.51 6.24 0.82
C ALA A 174 10.16 7.32 1.69
N GLU A 175 10.71 8.38 1.11
CA GLU A 175 11.26 9.50 1.88
C GLU A 175 10.20 10.16 2.76
N ALA A 176 9.02 10.46 2.20
CA ALA A 176 7.90 11.00 2.96
C ALA A 176 7.44 10.07 4.10
N PHE A 177 7.46 8.75 3.88
CA PHE A 177 7.15 7.76 4.89
C PHE A 177 8.16 7.79 6.06
N TRP A 178 9.46 7.86 5.79
CA TRP A 178 10.47 7.95 6.85
C TRP A 178 10.33 9.25 7.64
N LEU A 179 10.01 10.36 6.95
CA LEU A 179 9.75 11.64 7.58
C LEU A 179 8.55 11.63 8.52
N LEU A 180 7.54 10.76 8.30
CA LEU A 180 6.44 10.54 9.25
C LEU A 180 6.94 10.16 10.66
N PHE A 181 8.12 9.55 10.74
CA PHE A 181 8.79 9.15 11.98
C PHE A 181 9.94 10.08 12.37
N GLY A 182 10.05 11.25 11.72
CA GLY A 182 11.06 12.26 12.04
C GLY A 182 12.49 11.90 11.64
N VAL A 183 12.67 10.95 10.72
CA VAL A 183 13.99 10.49 10.28
C VAL A 183 14.11 10.58 8.76
N GLN A 184 15.34 10.82 8.28
CA GLN A 184 15.65 10.79 6.85
C GLN A 184 15.83 9.34 6.38
N ARG A 185 15.33 9.04 5.19
CA ARG A 185 15.61 7.75 4.54
C ARG A 185 17.09 7.71 4.12
N PRO A 186 17.84 6.61 4.36
CA PRO A 186 19.21 6.52 3.90
C PRO A 186 19.30 6.54 2.37
N ALA A 187 20.12 7.45 1.81
CA ALA A 187 20.22 7.68 0.37
C ALA A 187 20.67 6.45 -0.44
N ASN A 188 21.51 5.60 0.15
CA ASN A 188 22.02 4.37 -0.48
C ASN A 188 21.13 3.14 -0.26
N ARG A 189 19.96 3.28 0.39
CA ARG A 189 19.05 2.16 0.64
C ARG A 189 18.20 1.90 -0.60
N ALA A 190 18.32 0.72 -1.19
CA ALA A 190 17.38 0.25 -2.21
C ALA A 190 15.95 0.13 -1.63
N LEU A 191 14.93 0.41 -2.45
CA LEU A 191 13.54 0.27 -2.02
C LEU A 191 13.24 -1.16 -1.60
N GLY A 192 12.64 -1.31 -0.42
CA GLY A 192 12.22 -2.60 0.10
C GLY A 192 13.38 -3.51 0.51
N ALA A 193 14.61 -3.00 0.60
CA ALA A 193 15.75 -3.78 1.07
C ALA A 193 15.54 -4.26 2.51
N GLU A 194 15.67 -5.56 2.74
CA GLU A 194 15.93 -6.09 4.07
C GLU A 194 17.36 -5.68 4.48
N ARG A 195 17.54 -5.36 5.77
CA ARG A 195 18.90 -5.23 6.32
C ARG A 195 19.43 -6.63 6.55
#